data_AF-A0A4U6AK99-F1
#
_entry.id   AF-A0A4U6AK99-F1
#
_cell.length_a   1.000
_cell.length_b   1.000
_cell.length_c   1.000
_cell.angle_alpha   90.00
_cell.angle_beta   90.00
_cell.angle_gamma   90.00
#
_symmetry.space_group_name_H-M   'P 1'
#
loop_
_entity.id
_entity.type
_entity.pdbx_description
1 polymer ?
#
loop_
_entity_poly.entity_id
_entity_poly.type
_entity_poly.pdbx_seq_one_letter_code
_entity_poly.pdbx_strand_id
1 'polypeptide(L)' 'MTTLFWDRPVRVGEIMIMGPLNAYDFMTSSWPLLKDSHFMAASEAILAALDGRGSPDLARERFEMALASAELAVDG' A
#
# COMPACT_ATOMS: atom_id res chain seq x y z
N MET A 1 -15.69 12.16 -0.58
CA MET A 1 -14.58 11.32 -0.09
C MET A 1 -13.38 12.22 0.10
N THR A 2 -12.87 12.34 1.32
CA THR A 2 -11.64 13.09 1.58
C THR A 2 -10.48 12.21 1.12
N THR A 3 -9.66 12.68 0.18
CA THR A 3 -8.49 11.92 -0.27
C THR A 3 -7.47 11.88 0.86
N LEU A 4 -7.19 10.69 1.38
CA LEU A 4 -6.16 10.47 2.40
C LEU A 4 -4.79 10.33 1.71
N PHE A 5 -3.86 11.19 2.12
CA PHE A 5 -2.47 11.15 1.65
C PHE A 5 -1.55 10.72 2.79
N TRP A 6 -0.48 10.01 2.46
CA TRP A 6 0.61 9.78 3.40
C TRP A 6 1.54 10.99 3.42
N ASP A 7 2.06 11.34 4.61
CA ASP A 7 3.08 12.38 4.77
C ASP A 7 4.34 12.07 3.94
N ARG A 8 4.70 10.79 3.92
CA ARG A 8 5.78 10.25 3.08
C ARG A 8 5.19 9.29 2.05
N PRO A 9 5.19 9.62 0.75
CA PRO A 9 4.72 8.69 -0.28
C PRO A 9 5.65 7.47 -0.38
N VAL A 10 5.16 6.40 -0.99
CA VAL A 10 5.91 5.16 -1.23
C VAL A 10 6.25 5.05 -2.71
N ARG A 11 7.50 4.73 -3.04
CA ARG A 11 7.94 4.56 -4.42
C ARG A 11 7.94 3.08 -4.80
N VAL A 12 7.38 2.76 -5.96
CA VAL A 12 7.35 1.40 -6.53
C VAL A 12 7.85 1.51 -7.98
N GLY A 13 9.14 1.24 -8.18
CA GLY A 13 9.81 1.55 -9.45
C GLY A 13 9.74 3.03 -9.81
N GLU A 14 9.07 3.34 -10.92
CA GLU A 14 8.83 4.71 -11.39
C GLU A 14 7.51 5.32 -10.88
N ILE A 15 6.69 4.53 -10.19
CA ILE A 15 5.38 4.95 -9.71
C ILE A 15 5.51 5.50 -8.29
N MET A 16 4.89 6.66 -8.05
CA MET A 16 4.77 7.24 -6.71
C MET A 16 3.36 7.03 -6.15
N ILE A 17 3.27 6.27 -5.06
CA ILE A 17 2.04 5.95 -4.35
C ILE A 17 1.84 6.97 -3.24
N MET A 18 0.88 7.87 -3.45
CA MET A 18 0.65 9.05 -2.60
C MET A 18 -0.17 8.77 -1.34
N GLY A 19 -0.84 7.62 -1.24
CA GLY A 19 -1.71 7.30 -0.12
C GLY A 19 -2.47 5.99 -0.29
N PRO A 20 -3.36 5.64 0.67
CA PRO A 20 -4.04 4.35 0.71
C PRO A 20 -4.89 4.05 -0.53
N LEU A 21 -5.51 5.07 -1.14
CA LEU A 21 -6.33 4.88 -2.34
C LEU A 21 -5.47 4.46 -3.54
N ASN A 22 -4.35 5.16 -3.78
CA ASN A 22 -3.39 4.79 -4.82
C ASN A 22 -2.76 3.43 -4.54
N ALA A 23 -2.50 3.10 -3.27
CA ALA A 23 -1.96 1.80 -2.89
C ALA A 23 -2.94 0.67 -3.21
N TYR A 24 -4.23 0.85 -2.90
CA TYR A 24 -5.27 -0.14 -3.23
C TYR A 24 -5.42 -0.36 -4.74
N ASP A 25 -5.41 0.72 -5.53
CA ASP A 25 -5.44 0.64 -6.99
C ASP A 25 -4.22 -0.12 -7.54
N PHE A 26 -3.02 0.17 -7.02
CA PHE A 26 -1.82 -0.55 -7.39
C PHE A 26 -1.90 -2.05 -7.04
N MET A 27 -2.37 -2.38 -5.82
CA MET A 27 -2.51 -3.78 -5.37
C MET A 27 -3.52 -4.59 -6.17
N THR A 28 -4.53 -3.94 -6.75
CA THR A 28 -5.57 -4.60 -7.54
C THR A 28 -5.21 -4.71 -9.02
N SER A 29 -4.47 -3.74 -9.56
CA SER A 29 -4.17 -3.64 -10.99
C SER A 29 -2.77 -4.14 -11.38
N SER A 30 -1.78 -3.99 -10.51
CA SER A 30 -0.35 -4.15 -10.86
C SER A 30 0.41 -5.16 -10.01
N TRP A 31 -0.25 -5.79 -9.03
CA TRP A 31 0.42 -6.75 -8.15
C TRP A 31 0.69 -8.09 -8.85
N PRO A 32 1.83 -8.75 -8.57
CA PRO A 32 2.11 -10.12 -9.01
C PRO A 32 0.98 -11.12 -8.66
N LEU A 33 0.92 -12.22 -9.41
CA LEU A 33 -0.09 -13.26 -9.19
C LEU A 33 0.01 -13.91 -7.81
N LEU A 34 1.23 -14.06 -7.29
CA LEU A 34 1.46 -14.61 -5.96
C LEU A 34 1.16 -13.55 -4.89
N LYS A 35 0.14 -13.82 -4.08
CA LYS A 35 -0.30 -12.97 -2.97
C LYS A 35 -0.03 -13.69 -1.67
N ASP A 36 0.93 -13.20 -0.92
CA ASP A 36 1.37 -13.78 0.34
C ASP A 36 0.62 -13.16 1.55
N SER A 37 1.01 -13.55 2.76
CA SER A 37 0.41 -13.01 3.98
C SER A 37 0.64 -11.51 4.14
N HIS A 38 1.76 -10.98 3.63
CA HIS A 38 2.02 -9.54 3.66
C HIS A 38 1.07 -8.78 2.73
N PHE A 39 0.80 -9.29 1.53
CA PHE A 39 -0.24 -8.72 0.65
C PHE A 39 -1.59 -8.64 1.35
N MET A 40 -2.03 -9.73 1.99
CA MET A 40 -3.33 -9.74 2.68
C MET A 40 -3.37 -8.72 3.81
N ALA A 41 -2.33 -8.64 4.63
CA ALA A 41 -2.23 -7.69 5.74
C ALA A 41 -2.23 -6.23 5.25
N ALA A 42 -1.52 -5.93 4.15
CA ALA A 42 -1.53 -4.60 3.54
C ALA A 42 -2.91 -4.22 3.02
N SER A 43 -3.58 -5.14 2.31
CA SER A 43 -4.92 -4.88 1.76
C SER A 43 -5.93 -4.62 2.87
N GLU A 44 -5.88 -5.37 3.97
CA GLU A 44 -6.77 -5.16 5.11
C GLU A 44 -6.53 -3.80 5.78
N ALA A 45 -5.27 -3.46 6.04
CA ALA A 45 -4.91 -2.18 6.66
C ALA A 45 -5.29 -0.97 5.79
N ILE A 46 -5.06 -1.05 4.47
CA ILE A 46 -5.44 -0.02 3.51
C ILE A 46 -6.97 0.18 3.49
N LEU A 47 -7.74 -0.90 3.41
CA LEU A 47 -9.20 -0.81 3.43
C LEU A 47 -9.71 -0.24 4.76
N ALA A 48 -9.13 -0.64 5.89
CA ALA A 48 -9.48 -0.08 7.20
C ALA A 48 -9.18 1.42 7.28
N ALA A 49 -8.05 1.88 6.74
CA ALA A 49 -7.70 3.31 6.70
C ALA A 49 -8.65 4.10 5.78
N LEU A 50 -9.01 3.58 4.61
CA LEU A 50 -9.97 4.21 3.70
C LEU A 50 -11.37 4.33 4.31
N ASP A 51 -11.76 3.37 5.13
CA ASP A 51 -13.04 3.36 5.86
C ASP A 51 -13.00 4.20 7.15
N GLY A 52 -11.85 4.81 7.49
CA GLY A 52 -11.66 5.63 8.69
C GLY A 52 -11.60 4.85 10.00
N ARG A 53 -11.54 3.51 9.95
CA ARG A 53 -11.40 2.61 11.11
C ARG A 53 -9.95 2.22 11.40
N GLY A 54 -9.03 2.52 10.50
CA GLY A 54 -7.60 2.20 10.59
C GLY A 54 -6.70 3.42 10.51
N SER A 55 -5.43 3.22 10.82
CA SER A 55 -4.40 4.27 10.72
C SER A 55 -3.82 4.31 9.29
N PRO A 56 -3.73 5.51 8.66
CA PRO A 56 -3.05 5.64 7.39
C PRO A 56 -1.57 5.28 7.48
N ASP A 57 -0.89 5.59 8.60
CA ASP A 57 0.51 5.22 8.83
C ASP A 57 0.68 3.71 8.88
N LEU A 58 -0.19 3.00 9.61
CA LEU A 58 -0.16 1.54 9.66
C LEU A 58 -0.39 0.92 8.27
N ALA A 59 -1.33 1.48 7.50
CA ALA A 59 -1.57 1.04 6.12
C ALA A 59 -0.31 1.20 5.25
N ARG A 60 0.45 2.30 5.45
CA ARG A 60 1.71 2.53 4.75
C ARG A 60 2.77 1.49 5.10
N GLU A 61 3.01 1.28 6.40
CA GLU A 61 4.02 0.33 6.87
C GLU A 61 3.75 -1.08 6.35
N ARG A 62 2.48 -1.51 6.39
CA ARG A 62 2.07 -2.82 5.87
C ARG A 62 2.25 -2.92 4.37
N PHE A 63 1.94 -1.85 3.63
CA PHE A 63 2.16 -1.79 2.19
C PHE A 63 3.65 -1.89 1.83
N GLU A 64 4.53 -1.16 2.52
CA GLU A 64 5.99 -1.24 2.35
C GLU A 64 6.51 -2.67 2.62
N MET A 65 6.01 -3.34 3.68
CA MET A 65 6.36 -4.74 3.95
C MET A 65 5.89 -5.69 2.84
N ALA A 66 4.68 -5.48 2.30
CA ALA A 66 4.17 -6.29 1.19
C ALA A 66 4.98 -6.10 -0.08
N LEU A 67 5.39 -4.86 -0.38
CA LEU A 67 6.27 -4.57 -1.50
C LEU A 67 7.64 -5.24 -1.34
N ALA A 68 8.22 -5.21 -0.14
CA ALA A 68 9.49 -5.87 0.13
C ALA A 68 9.37 -7.40 -0.03
N SER A 69 8.30 -8.01 0.49
CA SER A 69 8.05 -9.45 0.35
C SER A 69 7.82 -9.88 -1.11
N ALA A 70 7.20 -9.02 -1.91
CA ALA A 70 6.97 -9.24 -3.34
C ALA A 70 8.15 -8.81 -4.23
N GLU A 71 9.27 -8.37 -3.66
CA GLU A 71 10.46 -7.86 -4.37
C GLU A 71 10.13 -6.67 -5.32
N LEU A 72 9.11 -5.88 -4.97
CA LEU A 72 8.64 -4.71 -5.72
C LEU A 72 9.18 -3.38 -5.18
N ALA A 73 9.69 -3.38 -3.94
CA ALA A 73 10.30 -2.20 -3.34
C ALA A 73 11.60 -1.88 -4.09
N VAL A 74 11.69 -0.69 -4.67
CA VAL A 74 12.94 -0.16 -5.22
C VAL A 74 13.45 0.87 -4.22
N ASP A 75 14.65 0.60 -3.68
CA ASP A 75 15.44 1.42 -2.78
C ASP A 75 15.15 2.94 -2.94
N GLY A 76 14.83 3.60 -1.83
CA GLY A 76 14.73 5.05 -1.74
C GLY A 76 16.09 5.66 -1.41
#